data_AF-A0A1G9SW73-F1
#
_entry.id   AF-A0A1G9SW73-F1
#
_cell.length_a   1.000
_cell.length_b   1.000
_cell.length_c   1.000
_cell.angle_alpha   90.00
_cell.angle_beta   90.00
_cell.angle_gamma   90.00
#
_symmetry.space_group_name_H-M   'P 1'
#
loop_
_entity.id
_entity.type
_entity.pdbx_description
1 polymer ?
#
loop_
_entity_poly.entity_id
_entity_poly.type
_entity_poly.pdbx_seq_one_letter_code
_entity_poly.pdbx_strand_id
1 'polypeptide(L)'
;MPKSLRVAVFALATVVLTGVVFEVRVLLGFDSVLWVALLVALAVFWVVAVVKLRVHRAVIALAVVLAPVLVVTGGGGWLLAQNLASAERASGTDALWMGHAWVDGRRTQSDVDALVARVREAKFRDLYVHSGPLSDDGSLDPALRPSARWLVDTLHKALPGVRVQAWLGNVVDEGRLNLADPASRTRIVDSGRQVLDDGFDGVHYNFEPVPEGNRDLLEVLTTAREMTRSRAKVLSVSANQIEPVRGTNFVGQTLRGKPHWWSATYIGEVARRVDQIAVMSYDSGIPVESAYTGYLRMQTRLALQVVPPEVDVLIGVPAYHDGPMHTLAETVAAAVKGIRLGVTPGRRVGAAVYVDFAATPEDWAQYLSGWVR
;
A
#
# COMPACT_ATOMS: atom_id res chain seq x y z
N MET A 1 -46.31 6.19 -28.26
CA MET A 1 -45.69 5.85 -26.95
C MET A 1 -45.86 7.01 -25.96
N PRO A 2 -46.51 6.80 -24.80
CA PRO A 2 -46.69 7.81 -23.76
C PRO A 2 -45.35 8.38 -23.29
N LYS A 3 -45.30 9.66 -22.88
CA LYS A 3 -44.06 10.30 -22.39
C LYS A 3 -43.44 9.54 -21.21
N SER A 4 -44.27 9.04 -20.29
CA SER A 4 -43.86 8.22 -19.15
C SER A 4 -43.18 6.92 -19.59
N LEU A 5 -43.72 6.26 -20.61
CA LEU A 5 -43.17 5.02 -21.14
C LEU A 5 -41.82 5.26 -21.84
N ARG A 6 -41.61 6.43 -22.48
CA ARG A 6 -40.32 6.77 -23.11
C ARG A 6 -39.24 7.02 -22.07
N VAL A 7 -39.59 7.66 -20.96
CA VAL A 7 -38.67 7.91 -19.84
C VAL A 7 -38.31 6.59 -19.14
N ALA A 8 -39.28 5.72 -18.91
CA ALA A 8 -39.03 4.41 -18.30
C ALA A 8 -38.14 3.53 -19.20
N VAL A 9 -38.40 3.50 -20.51
CA VAL A 9 -37.56 2.78 -21.47
C VAL A 9 -36.16 3.36 -21.55
N PHE A 10 -35.99 4.69 -21.45
CA PHE A 10 -34.68 5.33 -21.46
C PHE A 10 -33.88 5.06 -20.17
N ALA A 11 -34.53 5.12 -19.01
CA ALA A 11 -33.92 4.79 -17.72
C ALA A 11 -33.51 3.31 -17.67
N LEU A 12 -34.39 2.41 -18.12
CA LEU A 12 -34.10 0.98 -18.21
C LEU A 12 -32.97 0.72 -19.21
N ALA A 13 -32.98 1.36 -20.38
CA ALA A 13 -31.90 1.24 -21.36
C ALA A 13 -30.58 1.76 -20.79
N THR A 14 -30.58 2.81 -19.96
CA THR A 14 -29.37 3.34 -19.31
C THR A 14 -28.84 2.37 -18.26
N VAL A 15 -29.71 1.80 -17.43
CA VAL A 15 -29.32 0.79 -16.42
C VAL A 15 -28.79 -0.47 -17.11
N VAL A 16 -29.45 -0.93 -18.16
CA VAL A 16 -29.02 -2.10 -18.94
C VAL A 16 -27.71 -1.81 -19.68
N LEU A 17 -27.55 -0.65 -20.34
CA LEU A 17 -26.28 -0.29 -20.97
C LEU A 17 -25.16 -0.18 -19.94
N THR A 18 -25.43 0.43 -18.79
CA THR A 18 -24.42 0.58 -17.72
C THR A 18 -24.01 -0.79 -17.18
N GLY A 19 -24.97 -1.69 -16.95
CA GLY A 19 -24.72 -3.07 -16.53
C GLY A 19 -23.95 -3.88 -17.58
N VAL A 20 -24.35 -3.80 -18.84
CA VAL A 20 -23.66 -4.49 -19.96
C VAL A 20 -22.26 -3.93 -20.18
N VAL A 21 -22.06 -2.62 -20.06
CA VAL A 21 -20.74 -1.97 -20.12
C VAL A 21 -19.85 -2.41 -18.96
N PHE A 22 -20.42 -2.67 -17.78
CA PHE A 22 -19.70 -3.16 -16.60
C PHE A 22 -19.37 -4.66 -16.67
N GLU A 23 -20.22 -5.47 -17.28
CA GLU A 23 -20.00 -6.90 -17.56
C GLU A 23 -18.95 -7.11 -18.66
N VAL A 24 -19.05 -6.39 -19.79
CA VAL A 24 -18.07 -6.43 -20.88
C VAL A 24 -16.68 -5.92 -20.43
N ARG A 25 -16.63 -5.05 -19.42
CA ARG A 25 -15.41 -4.59 -18.72
C ARG A 25 -14.67 -5.70 -17.99
N VAL A 26 -15.37 -6.70 -17.46
CA VAL A 26 -14.75 -7.86 -16.78
C VAL A 26 -14.06 -8.79 -17.78
N LEU A 27 -14.53 -8.81 -19.04
CA LEU A 27 -14.04 -9.70 -20.08
C LEU A 27 -12.83 -9.17 -20.89
N LEU A 28 -12.64 -7.85 -21.04
CA LEU A 28 -11.71 -7.28 -22.04
C LEU A 28 -10.47 -6.56 -21.51
N GLY A 29 -10.35 -6.29 -20.21
CA GLY A 29 -9.19 -5.58 -19.65
C GLY A 29 -9.14 -4.07 -19.97
N PHE A 30 -8.37 -3.32 -19.18
CA PHE A 30 -8.46 -1.86 -19.07
C PHE A 30 -7.68 -1.06 -20.14
N ASP A 31 -6.89 -1.69 -20.99
CA ASP A 31 -5.87 -0.99 -21.80
C ASP A 31 -6.33 -0.54 -23.20
N SER A 32 -7.61 -0.70 -23.57
CA SER A 32 -8.06 -0.38 -24.93
C SER A 32 -8.52 1.08 -25.09
N VAL A 33 -7.98 1.78 -26.10
CA VAL A 33 -8.43 3.11 -26.58
C VAL A 33 -9.93 3.14 -26.88
N LEU A 34 -10.50 1.97 -27.19
CA LEU A 34 -11.92 1.75 -27.39
C LEU A 34 -12.76 2.11 -26.16
N TRP A 35 -12.23 2.00 -24.93
CA TRP A 35 -12.94 2.40 -23.70
C TRP A 35 -13.12 3.91 -23.56
N VAL A 36 -12.08 4.68 -23.86
CA VAL A 36 -12.17 6.15 -23.85
C VAL A 36 -13.14 6.61 -24.93
N ALA A 37 -13.08 6.00 -26.12
CA ALA A 37 -14.05 6.26 -27.19
C ALA A 37 -15.48 5.90 -26.79
N LEU A 38 -15.70 4.79 -26.07
CA LEU A 38 -17.02 4.36 -25.60
C LEU A 38 -17.58 5.28 -24.51
N LEU A 39 -16.76 5.70 -23.55
CA LEU A 39 -17.15 6.65 -22.50
C LEU A 39 -17.44 8.03 -23.07
N VAL A 40 -16.63 8.51 -24.02
CA VAL A 40 -16.87 9.77 -24.74
C VAL A 40 -18.15 9.64 -25.57
N ALA A 41 -18.39 8.52 -26.24
CA ALA A 41 -19.63 8.29 -26.98
C ALA A 41 -20.85 8.25 -26.06
N LEU A 42 -20.76 7.62 -24.88
CA LEU A 42 -21.81 7.58 -23.86
C LEU A 42 -22.07 8.97 -23.26
N ALA A 43 -21.02 9.73 -22.97
CA ALA A 43 -21.11 11.09 -22.47
C ALA A 43 -21.69 12.04 -23.53
N VAL A 44 -21.26 11.93 -24.79
CA VAL A 44 -21.81 12.69 -25.92
C VAL A 44 -23.26 12.30 -26.17
N PHE A 45 -23.60 11.02 -26.13
CA PHE A 45 -24.99 10.55 -26.22
C PHE A 45 -25.83 11.10 -25.07
N TRP A 46 -25.29 11.16 -23.85
CA TRP A 46 -25.92 11.78 -22.69
C TRP A 46 -26.11 13.28 -22.85
N VAL A 47 -25.09 14.00 -23.29
CA VAL A 47 -25.14 15.46 -23.52
C VAL A 47 -26.15 15.76 -24.63
N VAL A 48 -26.15 15.01 -25.73
CA VAL A 48 -27.11 15.17 -26.82
C VAL A 48 -28.53 14.82 -26.38
N ALA A 49 -28.71 13.79 -25.54
CA ALA A 49 -30.00 13.44 -24.95
C ALA A 49 -30.51 14.51 -23.97
N VAL A 50 -29.64 15.06 -23.12
CA VAL A 50 -29.96 16.10 -22.12
C VAL A 50 -30.20 17.47 -22.76
N VAL A 51 -29.51 17.80 -23.85
CA VAL A 51 -29.66 19.08 -24.55
C VAL A 51 -30.93 19.09 -25.43
N LYS A 52 -31.35 17.95 -25.99
CA LYS A 52 -32.58 17.87 -26.81
C LYS A 52 -33.86 17.58 -26.01
N LEU A 53 -33.77 16.98 -24.83
CA LEU A 53 -34.91 16.82 -23.92
C LEU A 53 -34.90 18.00 -22.93
N ARG A 54 -36.04 18.68 -22.72
CA ARG A 54 -36.19 19.54 -21.52
C ARG A 54 -36.21 18.63 -20.29
N VAL A 55 -35.04 18.16 -19.88
CA VAL A 55 -34.86 17.23 -18.76
C VAL A 55 -35.24 17.98 -17.49
N HIS A 56 -36.31 17.53 -16.83
CA HIS A 56 -36.75 18.09 -15.57
C HIS A 56 -35.62 18.02 -14.54
N ARG A 57 -35.48 19.07 -13.72
CA ARG A 57 -34.53 19.14 -12.60
C ARG A 57 -34.53 17.85 -11.74
N ALA A 58 -35.66 17.16 -11.66
CA ALA A 58 -35.82 15.86 -11.00
C ALA A 58 -34.92 14.74 -11.55
N VAL A 59 -34.64 14.69 -12.86
CA VAL A 59 -33.78 13.65 -13.46
C VAL A 59 -32.30 13.96 -13.22
N ILE A 60 -31.91 15.24 -13.25
CA ILE A 60 -30.56 15.67 -12.86
C ILE A 60 -30.36 15.39 -11.38
N ALA A 61 -31.32 15.74 -10.53
CA ALA A 61 -31.28 15.43 -9.10
C ALA A 61 -31.20 13.92 -8.85
N LEU A 62 -31.99 13.12 -9.56
CA LEU A 62 -31.94 11.66 -9.45
C LEU A 62 -30.59 11.10 -9.90
N ALA A 63 -30.01 11.60 -11.00
CA ALA A 63 -28.68 11.17 -11.46
C ALA A 63 -27.57 11.55 -10.48
N VAL A 64 -27.63 12.77 -9.91
CA VAL A 64 -26.69 13.23 -8.88
C VAL A 64 -26.79 12.40 -7.59
N VAL A 65 -27.98 11.91 -7.26
CA VAL A 65 -28.19 11.04 -6.07
C VAL A 65 -27.82 9.58 -6.36
N LEU A 66 -28.18 9.05 -7.53
CA LEU A 66 -27.96 7.65 -7.88
C LEU A 66 -26.51 7.37 -8.30
N ALA A 67 -25.80 8.33 -8.89
CA ALA A 67 -24.43 8.11 -9.34
C ALA A 67 -23.47 7.75 -8.18
N PRO A 68 -23.45 8.45 -7.04
CA PRO A 68 -22.67 8.04 -5.87
C PRO A 68 -23.07 6.65 -5.36
N VAL A 69 -24.38 6.35 -5.32
CA VAL A 69 -24.88 5.04 -4.89
C VAL A 69 -24.39 3.93 -5.81
N LEU A 70 -24.45 4.14 -7.13
CA LEU A 70 -23.97 3.17 -8.12
C LEU A 70 -22.46 2.99 -8.09
N VAL A 71 -21.71 4.07 -7.83
CA VAL A 71 -20.24 3.99 -7.66
C VAL A 71 -19.88 3.21 -6.39
N VAL A 72 -20.56 3.49 -5.27
CA VAL A 72 -20.32 2.79 -4.00
C VAL A 72 -20.74 1.32 -4.09
N THR A 73 -21.94 1.03 -4.60
CA THR A 73 -22.46 -0.34 -4.72
C THR A 73 -21.76 -1.13 -5.81
N GLY A 74 -21.43 -0.53 -6.94
CA GLY A 74 -20.67 -1.17 -8.02
C GLY A 74 -19.20 -1.40 -7.64
N GLY A 75 -18.55 -0.42 -7.00
CA GLY A 75 -17.20 -0.55 -6.47
C GLY A 75 -17.12 -1.60 -5.35
N GLY A 76 -18.05 -1.54 -4.39
CA GLY A 76 -18.18 -2.54 -3.33
C GLY A 76 -18.46 -3.94 -3.87
N GLY A 77 -19.41 -4.08 -4.80
CA GLY A 77 -19.71 -5.35 -5.47
C GLY A 77 -18.52 -5.93 -6.23
N TRP A 78 -17.73 -5.08 -6.90
CA TRP A 78 -16.51 -5.50 -7.57
C TRP A 78 -15.44 -6.01 -6.61
N LEU A 79 -15.22 -5.32 -5.49
CA LEU A 79 -14.31 -5.76 -4.42
C LEU A 79 -14.79 -7.09 -3.81
N LEU A 80 -16.09 -7.23 -3.56
CA LEU A 80 -16.67 -8.50 -3.09
C LEU A 80 -16.40 -9.65 -4.08
N ALA A 81 -16.51 -9.40 -5.38
CA ALA A 81 -16.18 -10.40 -6.40
C ALA A 81 -14.69 -10.79 -6.38
N GLN A 82 -13.78 -9.86 -6.07
CA GLN A 82 -12.35 -10.16 -5.93
C GLN A 82 -12.07 -11.18 -4.79
N ASN A 83 -12.90 -11.21 -3.74
CA ASN A 83 -12.78 -12.13 -2.60
C ASN A 83 -13.14 -13.59 -2.94
N LEU A 84 -13.67 -13.88 -4.13
CA LEU A 84 -14.11 -15.22 -4.55
C LEU A 84 -13.03 -16.02 -5.30
N ALA A 85 -11.83 -15.48 -5.46
CA ALA A 85 -10.74 -16.15 -6.19
C ALA A 85 -10.16 -17.36 -5.42
N SER A 86 -9.30 -18.13 -6.09
CA SER A 86 -8.48 -19.17 -5.45
C SER A 86 -7.23 -18.57 -4.81
N ALA A 87 -6.83 -19.12 -3.66
CA ALA A 87 -5.66 -18.69 -2.91
C ALA A 87 -4.42 -19.50 -3.33
N GLU A 88 -3.27 -18.82 -3.42
CA GLU A 88 -1.96 -19.44 -3.61
C GLU A 88 -1.15 -19.45 -2.29
N ARG A 89 -0.08 -20.26 -2.25
CA ARG A 89 0.81 -20.35 -1.08
C ARG A 89 1.78 -19.16 -0.99
N ALA A 90 2.05 -18.75 0.25
CA ALA A 90 3.04 -17.73 0.59
C ALA A 90 4.47 -18.12 0.18
N SER A 91 5.30 -17.12 -0.10
CA SER A 91 6.61 -17.31 -0.75
C SER A 91 7.85 -17.06 0.12
N GLY A 92 7.66 -16.77 1.42
CA GLY A 92 8.75 -16.75 2.40
C GLY A 92 9.63 -15.50 2.42
N THR A 93 9.09 -14.34 2.00
CA THR A 93 9.77 -13.02 2.10
C THR A 93 9.05 -12.10 3.08
N ASP A 94 8.54 -12.67 4.16
CA ASP A 94 7.68 -11.98 5.13
C ASP A 94 8.47 -11.05 6.04
N ALA A 95 7.82 -10.00 6.52
CA ALA A 95 8.47 -8.99 7.35
C ALA A 95 7.64 -8.56 8.56
N LEU A 96 8.32 -7.93 9.51
CA LEU A 96 7.72 -7.31 10.69
C LEU A 96 8.22 -5.88 10.85
N TRP A 97 7.32 -4.91 10.93
CA TRP A 97 7.65 -3.59 11.46
C TRP A 97 7.68 -3.61 12.98
N MET A 98 8.71 -2.97 13.53
CA MET A 98 9.03 -2.98 14.95
C MET A 98 9.20 -1.57 15.49
N GLY A 99 8.68 -1.35 16.70
CA GLY A 99 8.74 -0.04 17.36
C GLY A 99 10.13 0.38 17.82
N HIS A 100 10.23 1.65 18.24
CA HIS A 100 11.50 2.27 18.61
C HIS A 100 12.16 1.68 19.87
N ALA A 101 11.35 1.06 20.75
CA ALA A 101 11.81 0.47 22.01
C ALA A 101 12.98 -0.52 21.83
N TRP A 102 13.07 -1.15 20.66
CA TRP A 102 14.10 -2.13 20.36
C TRP A 102 15.51 -1.55 20.29
N VAL A 103 15.66 -0.25 20.00
CA VAL A 103 16.96 0.40 19.84
C VAL A 103 17.27 1.47 20.88
N ASP A 104 16.27 1.91 21.66
CA ASP A 104 16.40 3.00 22.63
C ASP A 104 16.86 2.58 24.04
N GLY A 105 17.16 1.29 24.23
CA GLY A 105 17.68 0.74 25.49
C GLY A 105 16.63 0.23 26.47
N ARG A 106 15.33 0.28 26.13
CA ARG A 106 14.26 -0.28 26.97
C ARG A 106 14.17 -1.81 26.94
N ARG A 107 14.63 -2.45 25.86
CA ARG A 107 14.52 -3.91 25.69
C ARG A 107 15.65 -4.68 26.36
N THR A 108 15.29 -5.85 26.87
CA THR A 108 16.16 -6.79 27.58
C THR A 108 16.44 -8.04 26.76
N GLN A 109 17.37 -8.89 27.21
CA GLN A 109 17.62 -10.19 26.55
C GLN A 109 16.35 -11.07 26.52
N SER A 110 15.55 -11.07 27.59
CA SER A 110 14.30 -11.85 27.62
C SER A 110 13.27 -11.36 26.59
N ASP A 111 13.22 -10.05 26.32
CA ASP A 111 12.38 -9.52 25.24
C ASP A 111 12.85 -10.02 23.88
N VAL A 112 14.17 -10.05 23.66
CA VAL A 112 14.77 -10.57 22.42
C VAL A 112 14.48 -12.06 22.27
N ASP A 113 14.57 -12.86 23.34
CA ASP A 113 14.26 -14.29 23.28
C ASP A 113 12.80 -14.56 22.88
N ALA A 114 11.86 -13.75 23.41
CA ALA A 114 10.45 -13.81 23.02
C ALA A 114 10.24 -13.41 21.55
N LEU A 115 10.92 -12.35 21.09
CA LEU A 115 10.90 -11.94 19.68
C LEU A 115 11.47 -13.04 18.77
N VAL A 116 12.58 -13.68 19.15
CA VAL A 116 13.21 -14.76 18.39
C VAL A 116 12.25 -15.94 18.21
N ALA A 117 11.53 -16.33 19.27
CA ALA A 117 10.51 -17.36 19.17
C ALA A 117 9.40 -16.96 18.18
N ARG A 118 8.91 -15.72 18.27
CA ARG A 118 7.89 -15.18 17.37
C ARG A 118 8.36 -15.15 15.90
N VAL A 119 9.57 -14.67 15.64
CA VAL A 119 10.13 -14.57 14.29
C VAL A 119 10.28 -15.94 13.65
N ARG A 120 10.71 -16.95 14.40
CA ARG A 120 10.81 -18.34 13.91
C ARG A 120 9.44 -18.92 13.61
N GLU A 121 8.47 -18.73 14.50
CA GLU A 121 7.10 -19.22 14.32
C GLU A 121 6.43 -18.58 13.10
N ALA A 122 6.57 -17.27 12.95
CA ALA A 122 6.02 -16.48 11.86
C ALA A 122 6.81 -16.60 10.54
N LYS A 123 8.03 -17.17 10.58
CA LYS A 123 8.96 -17.29 9.46
C LYS A 123 9.33 -15.95 8.82
N PHE A 124 9.44 -14.89 9.62
CA PHE A 124 9.87 -13.59 9.11
C PHE A 124 11.32 -13.65 8.62
N ARG A 125 11.58 -13.01 7.48
CA ARG A 125 12.89 -12.89 6.85
C ARG A 125 13.48 -11.49 7.04
N ASP A 126 12.62 -10.48 7.21
CA ASP A 126 13.01 -9.08 7.35
C ASP A 126 12.37 -8.44 8.60
N LEU A 127 13.17 -7.70 9.36
CA LEU A 127 12.71 -6.91 10.51
C LEU A 127 13.00 -5.43 10.22
N TYR A 128 11.94 -4.61 10.18
CA TYR A 128 12.04 -3.16 9.98
C TYR A 128 11.97 -2.47 11.34
N VAL A 129 13.11 -2.10 11.91
CA VAL A 129 13.20 -1.59 13.29
C VAL A 129 13.26 -0.07 13.29
N HIS A 130 12.24 0.59 13.88
CA HIS A 130 12.18 2.05 13.93
C HIS A 130 13.43 2.63 14.61
N SER A 131 14.27 3.31 13.83
CA SER A 131 15.59 3.79 14.28
C SER A 131 15.77 5.31 14.08
N GLY A 132 14.69 5.99 13.72
CA GLY A 132 14.58 7.45 13.66
C GLY A 132 13.69 8.03 14.78
N PRO A 133 12.94 9.11 14.53
CA PRO A 133 12.72 9.73 13.23
C PRO A 133 13.96 10.46 12.71
N LEU A 134 13.98 10.74 11.42
CA LEU A 134 14.89 11.74 10.88
C LEU A 134 14.43 13.13 11.33
N SER A 135 15.37 14.03 11.55
CA SER A 135 15.09 15.46 11.75
C SER A 135 14.44 16.06 10.50
N ASP A 136 13.83 17.25 10.63
CA ASP A 136 13.20 17.96 9.50
C ASP A 136 14.22 18.39 8.43
N ASP A 137 15.52 18.38 8.74
CA ASP A 137 16.58 18.60 7.76
C ASP A 137 17.12 17.30 7.13
N GLY A 138 16.61 16.13 7.53
CA GLY A 138 17.06 14.82 7.06
C GLY A 138 18.25 14.23 7.83
N SER A 139 18.80 14.93 8.82
CA SER A 139 19.81 14.37 9.72
C SER A 139 19.21 13.34 10.68
N LEU A 140 20.06 12.53 11.31
CA LEU A 140 19.67 11.52 12.28
C LEU A 140 20.49 11.69 13.56
N ASP A 141 19.79 11.80 14.69
CA ASP A 141 20.43 11.86 16.01
C ASP A 141 20.86 10.46 16.46
N PRO A 142 22.16 10.20 16.72
CA PRO A 142 22.63 8.93 17.25
C PRO A 142 22.05 8.59 18.64
N ALA A 143 21.66 9.58 19.43
CA ALA A 143 21.10 9.36 20.77
C ALA A 143 19.73 8.65 20.75
N LEU A 144 19.05 8.58 19.60
CA LEU A 144 17.79 7.85 19.43
C LEU A 144 17.97 6.32 19.41
N ARG A 145 19.19 5.82 19.21
CA ARG A 145 19.41 4.38 19.01
C ARG A 145 20.64 3.80 19.76
N PRO A 146 20.85 4.14 21.04
CA PRO A 146 22.04 3.74 21.80
C PRO A 146 22.28 2.23 21.85
N SER A 147 21.23 1.42 21.72
CA SER A 147 21.30 -0.04 21.79
C SER A 147 21.18 -0.75 20.44
N ALA A 148 21.22 -0.01 19.32
CA ALA A 148 21.08 -0.58 17.98
C ALA A 148 22.07 -1.72 17.70
N ARG A 149 23.38 -1.49 17.93
CA ARG A 149 24.41 -2.51 17.69
C ARG A 149 24.18 -3.76 18.53
N TRP A 150 23.86 -3.58 19.82
CA TRP A 150 23.56 -4.70 20.70
C TRP A 150 22.38 -5.54 20.20
N LEU A 151 21.28 -4.88 19.79
CA LEU A 151 20.11 -5.57 19.25
C LEU A 151 20.48 -6.37 17.99
N VAL A 152 21.13 -5.71 17.02
CA VAL A 152 21.49 -6.33 15.74
C VAL A 152 22.41 -7.53 15.96
N ASP A 153 23.48 -7.38 16.75
CA ASP A 153 24.41 -8.48 17.05
C ASP A 153 23.71 -9.64 17.75
N THR A 154 22.76 -9.36 18.64
CA THR A 154 22.00 -10.39 19.37
C THR A 154 21.05 -11.14 18.42
N LEU A 155 20.35 -10.42 17.55
CA LEU A 155 19.46 -11.02 16.56
C LEU A 155 20.21 -11.82 15.51
N HIS A 156 21.36 -11.35 15.03
CA HIS A 156 22.19 -12.12 14.07
C HIS A 156 22.68 -13.44 14.65
N LYS A 157 23.02 -13.47 15.94
CA LYS A 157 23.40 -14.71 16.63
C LYS A 157 22.22 -15.66 16.78
N ALA A 158 21.04 -15.14 17.13
CA ALA A 158 19.87 -15.96 17.41
C ALA A 158 19.08 -16.39 16.15
N LEU A 159 19.14 -15.59 15.08
CA LEU A 159 18.36 -15.74 13.85
C LEU A 159 19.26 -15.58 12.61
N PRO A 160 20.24 -16.49 12.40
CA PRO A 160 21.09 -16.42 11.22
C PRO A 160 20.24 -16.53 9.95
N GLY A 161 20.28 -15.49 9.10
CA GLY A 161 19.52 -15.41 7.85
C GLY A 161 18.29 -14.49 7.89
N VAL A 162 17.92 -13.96 9.06
CA VAL A 162 16.95 -12.85 9.17
C VAL A 162 17.72 -11.53 9.05
N ARG A 163 17.24 -10.64 8.18
CA ARG A 163 17.82 -9.31 8.01
C ARG A 163 17.17 -8.32 8.96
N VAL A 164 17.99 -7.51 9.62
CA VAL A 164 17.54 -6.40 10.47
C VAL A 164 17.82 -5.10 9.73
N GLN A 165 16.78 -4.37 9.37
CA GLN A 165 16.89 -3.12 8.61
C GLN A 165 16.41 -1.94 9.46
N ALA A 166 17.13 -0.83 9.38
CA ALA A 166 16.76 0.38 10.09
C ALA A 166 15.59 1.06 9.39
N TRP A 167 14.45 1.18 10.06
CA TRP A 167 13.31 1.94 9.58
C TRP A 167 13.50 3.42 9.90
N LEU A 168 13.68 4.22 8.84
CA LEU A 168 13.94 5.66 8.89
C LEU A 168 12.87 6.43 8.13
N GLY A 169 12.46 7.58 8.66
CA GLY A 169 11.36 8.35 8.11
C GLY A 169 11.11 9.65 8.85
N ASN A 170 10.31 10.52 8.23
CA ASN A 170 9.71 11.70 8.86
C ASN A 170 8.54 12.17 7.97
N VAL A 171 7.75 13.10 8.51
CA VAL A 171 6.67 13.76 7.79
C VAL A 171 7.23 14.67 6.71
N VAL A 172 6.73 14.54 5.49
CA VAL A 172 7.06 15.43 4.36
C VAL A 172 5.92 16.44 4.20
N ASP A 173 6.15 17.67 4.65
CA ASP A 173 5.18 18.77 4.60
C ASP A 173 5.91 20.13 4.70
N GLU A 174 5.17 21.23 4.55
CA GLU A 174 5.71 22.57 4.76
C GLU A 174 6.24 22.73 6.20
N GLY A 175 7.48 23.21 6.33
CA GLY A 175 8.16 23.35 7.62
C GLY A 175 8.61 22.03 8.27
N ARG A 176 8.49 20.89 7.57
CA ARG A 176 8.96 19.57 7.98
C ARG A 176 10.06 19.08 7.01
N LEU A 177 10.22 17.76 6.87
CA LEU A 177 11.23 17.19 5.97
C LEU A 177 10.97 17.60 4.52
N ASN A 178 11.89 18.40 3.97
CA ASN A 178 11.78 18.87 2.59
C ASN A 178 12.67 18.05 1.65
N LEU A 179 12.07 17.13 0.91
CA LEU A 179 12.79 16.34 -0.10
C LEU A 179 13.31 17.19 -1.27
N ALA A 180 12.70 18.35 -1.56
CA ALA A 180 13.15 19.23 -2.64
C ALA A 180 14.47 19.97 -2.33
N ASP A 181 14.90 20.00 -1.07
CA ASP A 181 16.21 20.52 -0.69
C ASP A 181 17.32 19.46 -0.91
N PRO A 182 18.28 19.68 -1.82
CA PRO A 182 19.39 18.74 -2.06
C PRO A 182 20.25 18.48 -0.82
N ALA A 183 20.37 19.45 0.08
CA ALA A 183 21.13 19.26 1.32
C ALA A 183 20.41 18.27 2.24
N SER A 184 19.08 18.36 2.33
CA SER A 184 18.25 17.40 3.05
C SER A 184 18.35 15.99 2.46
N ARG A 185 18.30 15.86 1.13
CA ARG A 185 18.52 14.57 0.45
C ARG A 185 19.89 13.96 0.76
N THR A 186 20.93 14.79 0.77
CA THR A 186 22.29 14.36 1.12
C THR A 186 22.32 13.82 2.56
N ARG A 187 21.76 14.58 3.51
CA ARG A 187 21.68 14.17 4.92
C ARG A 187 20.85 12.90 5.13
N ILE A 188 19.78 12.68 4.38
CA ILE A 188 19.01 11.42 4.43
C ILE A 188 19.89 10.22 4.07
N VAL A 189 20.71 10.33 3.02
CA VAL A 189 21.61 9.24 2.60
C VAL A 189 22.73 9.06 3.61
N ASP A 190 23.26 10.14 4.19
CA ASP A 190 24.24 10.07 5.28
C ASP A 190 23.67 9.38 6.53
N SER A 191 22.43 9.70 6.91
CA SER A 191 21.70 9.02 7.98
C SER A 191 21.56 7.51 7.68
N GLY A 192 21.33 7.15 6.42
CA GLY A 192 21.38 5.76 5.95
C GLY A 192 22.76 5.11 6.15
N ARG A 193 23.86 5.82 5.89
CA ARG A 193 25.22 5.31 6.15
C ARG A 193 25.44 5.06 7.65
N GLN A 194 25.01 5.98 8.50
CA GLN A 194 25.19 5.85 9.95
C GLN A 194 24.52 4.59 10.51
N VAL A 195 23.28 4.29 10.11
CA VAL A 195 22.62 3.07 10.58
C VAL A 195 23.29 1.80 10.01
N LEU A 196 23.82 1.83 8.80
CA LEU A 196 24.61 0.69 8.32
C LEU A 196 25.91 0.52 9.13
N ASP A 197 26.53 1.60 9.57
CA ASP A 197 27.71 1.57 10.44
C ASP A 197 27.36 0.98 11.82
N ASP A 198 26.13 1.15 12.31
CA ASP A 198 25.62 0.53 13.54
C ASP A 198 25.42 -0.99 13.44
N GLY A 199 25.49 -1.55 12.24
CA GLY A 199 25.47 -2.99 11.98
C GLY A 199 24.26 -3.50 11.20
N PHE A 200 23.26 -2.66 10.93
CA PHE A 200 22.05 -3.05 10.21
C PHE A 200 22.36 -3.65 8.82
N ASP A 201 21.48 -4.53 8.35
CA ASP A 201 21.56 -5.21 7.05
C ASP A 201 20.98 -4.38 5.90
N GLY A 202 20.31 -3.29 6.23
CA GLY A 202 19.68 -2.42 5.24
C GLY A 202 19.02 -1.20 5.86
N VAL A 203 18.45 -0.39 4.98
CA VAL A 203 17.65 0.78 5.33
C VAL A 203 16.26 0.61 4.74
N HIS A 204 15.23 0.76 5.56
CA HIS A 204 13.83 0.78 5.17
C HIS A 204 13.30 2.22 5.30
N TYR A 205 13.13 2.92 4.19
CA TYR A 205 12.64 4.29 4.23
C TYR A 205 11.11 4.36 4.27
N ASN A 206 10.58 5.23 5.11
CA ASN A 206 9.16 5.57 5.13
C ASN A 206 8.96 7.10 5.23
N PHE A 207 8.63 7.74 4.11
CA PHE A 207 8.37 9.18 4.03
C PHE A 207 6.90 9.41 3.71
N GLU A 208 6.19 10.12 4.58
CA GLU A 208 4.74 10.26 4.45
C GLU A 208 4.25 11.66 4.84
N PRO A 209 3.34 12.28 4.07
CA PRO A 209 2.88 11.87 2.74
C PRO A 209 3.87 12.29 1.64
N VAL A 210 4.12 11.44 0.65
CA VAL A 210 4.83 11.83 -0.58
C VAL A 210 3.87 11.81 -1.76
N PRO A 211 3.78 12.92 -2.55
CA PRO A 211 2.92 12.94 -3.73
C PRO A 211 3.36 11.94 -4.79
N GLU A 212 2.41 11.51 -5.63
CA GLU A 212 2.78 10.68 -6.77
C GLU A 212 3.71 11.45 -7.74
N GLY A 213 4.61 10.72 -8.41
CA GLY A 213 5.53 11.33 -9.38
C GLY A 213 6.61 12.21 -8.75
N ASN A 214 6.79 12.19 -7.42
CA ASN A 214 7.80 12.98 -6.73
C ASN A 214 9.22 12.59 -7.17
N ARG A 215 9.87 13.46 -7.94
CA ARG A 215 11.22 13.21 -8.49
C ARG A 215 12.29 13.22 -7.41
N ASP A 216 12.11 14.00 -6.35
CA ASP A 216 13.07 14.12 -5.27
C ASP A 216 13.17 12.82 -4.45
N LEU A 217 12.05 12.13 -4.21
CA LEU A 217 12.06 10.78 -3.63
C LEU A 217 12.83 9.81 -4.54
N LEU A 218 12.59 9.84 -5.85
CA LEU A 218 13.32 8.97 -6.79
C LEU A 218 14.83 9.24 -6.77
N GLU A 219 15.26 10.49 -6.60
CA GLU A 219 16.67 10.87 -6.46
C GLU A 219 17.28 10.33 -5.16
N VAL A 220 16.57 10.48 -4.03
CA VAL A 220 16.97 9.89 -2.74
C VAL A 220 17.15 8.38 -2.87
N LEU A 221 16.16 7.68 -3.43
CA LEU A 221 16.22 6.22 -3.57
C LEU A 221 17.34 5.79 -4.52
N THR A 222 17.58 6.53 -5.61
CA THR A 222 18.69 6.23 -6.54
C THR A 222 20.04 6.33 -5.82
N THR A 223 20.27 7.43 -5.09
CA THR A 223 21.52 7.66 -4.36
C THR A 223 21.69 6.68 -3.20
N ALA A 224 20.62 6.40 -2.46
CA ALA A 224 20.61 5.42 -1.39
C ALA A 224 20.87 4.01 -1.92
N ARG A 225 20.38 3.67 -3.12
CA ARG A 225 20.59 2.36 -3.74
C ARG A 225 22.04 2.11 -4.08
N GLU A 226 22.72 3.12 -4.63
CA GLU A 226 24.17 3.06 -4.87
C GLU A 226 24.93 2.86 -3.55
N MET A 227 24.55 3.63 -2.53
CA MET A 227 25.14 3.54 -1.19
C MET A 227 24.97 2.14 -0.57
N THR A 228 23.76 1.59 -0.51
CA THR A 228 23.52 0.27 0.07
C THR A 228 24.17 -0.84 -0.74
N ARG A 229 24.10 -0.77 -2.08
CA ARG A 229 24.70 -1.76 -2.98
C ARG A 229 26.22 -1.82 -2.83
N SER A 230 26.90 -0.67 -2.70
CA SER A 230 28.36 -0.60 -2.48
C SER A 230 28.80 -1.33 -1.20
N ARG A 231 27.88 -1.53 -0.25
CA ARG A 231 28.09 -2.20 1.03
C ARG A 231 27.47 -3.60 1.09
N ALA A 232 26.91 -4.10 -0.02
CA ALA A 232 26.13 -5.35 -0.07
C ALA A 232 24.96 -5.38 0.93
N LYS A 233 24.28 -4.24 1.10
CA LYS A 233 23.14 -4.04 2.01
C LYS A 233 21.84 -3.84 1.24
N VAL A 234 20.72 -4.05 1.92
CA VAL A 234 19.37 -3.97 1.34
C VAL A 234 18.84 -2.54 1.42
N LEU A 235 18.18 -2.08 0.35
CA LEU A 235 17.33 -0.90 0.37
C LEU A 235 15.87 -1.30 0.24
N SER A 236 15.07 -0.94 1.23
CA SER A 236 13.63 -1.15 1.29
C SER A 236 12.90 0.20 1.38
N VAL A 237 11.67 0.26 0.91
CA VAL A 237 10.85 1.48 1.00
C VAL A 237 9.38 1.13 1.24
N SER A 238 8.73 1.90 2.12
CA SER A 238 7.28 1.94 2.23
C SER A 238 6.67 2.70 1.05
N ALA A 239 5.63 2.13 0.47
CA ALA A 239 4.88 2.72 -0.62
C ALA A 239 3.43 2.97 -0.21
N ASN A 240 2.89 4.12 -0.64
CA ASN A 240 1.47 4.42 -0.48
C ASN A 240 0.60 3.37 -1.20
N GLN A 241 -0.68 3.34 -0.86
CA GLN A 241 -1.64 2.48 -1.55
C GLN A 241 -1.67 2.79 -3.05
N ILE A 242 -1.79 1.74 -3.87
CA ILE A 242 -1.86 1.86 -5.32
C ILE A 242 -3.26 2.31 -5.70
N GLU A 243 -3.39 3.26 -6.63
CA GLU A 243 -4.70 3.68 -7.12
C GLU A 243 -5.50 2.48 -7.67
N PRO A 244 -6.74 2.23 -7.18
CA PRO A 244 -7.55 1.09 -7.63
C PRO A 244 -7.91 1.16 -9.12
N VAL A 245 -8.14 2.37 -9.62
CA VAL A 245 -8.52 2.66 -11.00
C VAL A 245 -7.66 3.83 -11.47
N ARG A 246 -7.00 3.67 -12.61
CA ARG A 246 -6.12 4.71 -13.18
C ARG A 246 -6.88 6.04 -13.30
N GLY A 247 -6.33 7.09 -12.69
CA GLY A 247 -6.90 8.44 -12.75
C GLY A 247 -7.90 8.78 -11.64
N THR A 248 -8.27 7.85 -10.76
CA THR A 248 -9.07 8.20 -9.56
C THR A 248 -8.27 8.99 -8.53
N ASN A 249 -6.94 8.97 -8.63
CA ASN A 249 -6.06 9.79 -7.80
C ASN A 249 -6.40 11.29 -7.88
N PHE A 250 -6.74 11.79 -9.08
CA PHE A 250 -7.16 13.19 -9.26
C PHE A 250 -8.41 13.53 -8.44
N VAL A 251 -9.41 12.63 -8.41
CA VAL A 251 -10.65 12.82 -7.64
C VAL A 251 -10.37 12.74 -6.13
N GLY A 252 -9.55 11.79 -5.71
CA GLY A 252 -9.13 11.64 -4.32
C GLY A 252 -8.37 12.86 -3.80
N GLN A 253 -7.38 13.35 -4.56
CA GLN A 253 -6.61 14.55 -4.23
C GLN A 253 -7.49 15.81 -4.15
N THR A 254 -8.42 15.97 -5.10
CA THR A 254 -9.31 17.14 -5.15
C THR A 254 -10.31 17.16 -3.96
N LEU A 255 -10.76 15.99 -3.49
CA LEU A 255 -11.74 15.89 -2.40
C LEU A 255 -11.13 15.78 -1.00
N ARG A 256 -9.92 15.22 -0.87
CA ARG A 256 -9.31 14.88 0.43
C ARG A 256 -8.04 15.67 0.76
N GLY A 257 -7.57 16.54 -0.13
CA GLY A 257 -6.56 17.57 0.17
C GLY A 257 -5.12 17.08 0.39
N LYS A 258 -4.86 15.77 0.43
CA LYS A 258 -3.50 15.19 0.48
C LYS A 258 -3.37 13.98 -0.46
N PRO A 259 -2.19 13.76 -1.06
CA PRO A 259 -1.96 12.62 -1.95
C PRO A 259 -1.98 11.32 -1.16
N HIS A 260 -3.08 10.57 -1.27
CA HIS A 260 -3.22 9.27 -0.62
C HIS A 260 -2.70 8.12 -1.48
N TRP A 261 -2.81 8.21 -2.81
CA TRP A 261 -2.50 7.10 -3.71
C TRP A 261 -1.33 7.39 -4.64
N TRP A 262 -0.59 6.34 -4.98
CA TRP A 262 0.37 6.37 -6.08
C TRP A 262 -0.19 5.63 -7.30
N SER A 263 0.12 6.12 -8.50
CA SER A 263 -0.16 5.36 -9.71
C SER A 263 0.70 4.10 -9.77
N ALA A 264 0.18 3.05 -10.41
CA ALA A 264 0.95 1.82 -10.64
C ALA A 264 2.25 2.10 -11.43
N THR A 265 2.23 3.10 -12.31
CA THR A 265 3.41 3.58 -13.04
C THR A 265 4.50 4.06 -12.07
N TYR A 266 4.12 4.92 -11.12
CA TYR A 266 5.06 5.48 -10.15
C TYR A 266 5.58 4.42 -9.16
N ILE A 267 4.73 3.47 -8.75
CA ILE A 267 5.17 2.28 -7.99
C ILE A 267 6.26 1.52 -8.73
N GLY A 268 6.10 1.31 -10.05
CA GLY A 268 7.13 0.68 -10.88
C GLY A 268 8.43 1.49 -10.97
N GLU A 269 8.37 2.82 -10.96
CA GLU A 269 9.55 3.68 -10.92
C GLU A 269 10.30 3.61 -9.59
N VAL A 270 9.56 3.62 -8.48
CA VAL A 270 10.10 3.42 -7.13
C VAL A 270 10.75 2.04 -7.03
N ALA A 271 10.04 0.99 -7.44
CA ALA A 271 10.48 -0.40 -7.35
C ALA A 271 11.80 -0.66 -8.08
N ARG A 272 12.03 -0.05 -9.25
CA ARG A 272 13.30 -0.18 -10.00
C ARG A 272 14.52 0.37 -9.27
N ARG A 273 14.34 1.10 -8.16
CA ARG A 273 15.41 1.75 -7.39
C ARG A 273 15.66 1.09 -6.03
N VAL A 274 14.95 0.03 -5.68
CA VAL A 274 15.04 -0.61 -4.37
C VAL A 274 15.19 -2.13 -4.52
N ASP A 275 15.58 -2.83 -3.45
CA ASP A 275 15.53 -4.29 -3.38
C ASP A 275 14.16 -4.79 -2.94
N GLN A 276 13.47 -3.97 -2.14
CA GLN A 276 12.19 -4.32 -1.54
C GLN A 276 11.24 -3.13 -1.55
N ILE A 277 9.97 -3.40 -1.80
CA ILE A 277 8.90 -2.41 -1.73
C ILE A 277 7.75 -2.96 -0.89
N ALA A 278 7.37 -2.21 0.15
CA ALA A 278 6.33 -2.60 1.08
C ALA A 278 5.11 -1.68 0.91
N VAL A 279 4.03 -2.20 0.30
CA VAL A 279 2.81 -1.44 0.05
C VAL A 279 1.98 -1.37 1.32
N MET A 280 1.76 -0.15 1.84
CA MET A 280 1.02 0.11 3.08
C MET A 280 -0.50 0.06 2.85
N SER A 281 -1.02 -1.13 2.58
CA SER A 281 -2.40 -1.42 2.18
C SER A 281 -3.45 -1.38 3.32
N TYR A 282 -3.30 -0.46 4.26
CA TYR A 282 -4.20 -0.21 5.39
C TYR A 282 -4.60 1.28 5.43
N ASP A 283 -5.37 1.72 6.42
CA ASP A 283 -5.98 3.06 6.48
C ASP A 283 -6.82 3.38 5.23
N SER A 284 -7.53 2.36 4.75
CA SER A 284 -8.28 2.37 3.50
C SER A 284 -9.65 3.05 3.62
N GLY A 285 -10.22 3.10 4.83
CA GLY A 285 -11.59 3.55 5.07
C GLY A 285 -12.66 2.58 4.53
N ILE A 286 -12.31 1.34 4.18
CA ILE A 286 -13.25 0.34 3.65
C ILE A 286 -13.95 -0.35 4.83
N PRO A 287 -15.27 -0.14 5.06
CA PRO A 287 -15.92 -0.57 6.31
C PRO A 287 -16.38 -2.04 6.32
N VAL A 288 -16.22 -2.78 5.21
CA VAL A 288 -16.70 -4.15 5.07
C VAL A 288 -15.51 -5.09 4.83
N GLU A 289 -15.35 -6.08 5.71
CA GLU A 289 -14.19 -6.99 5.75
C GLU A 289 -13.97 -7.74 4.43
N SER A 290 -15.04 -8.24 3.81
CA SER A 290 -14.96 -8.94 2.53
C SER A 290 -14.59 -8.01 1.37
N ALA A 291 -14.97 -6.73 1.43
CA ALA A 291 -14.54 -5.73 0.46
C ALA A 291 -13.07 -5.33 0.69
N TYR A 292 -12.63 -5.23 1.95
CA TYR A 292 -11.22 -5.01 2.30
C TYR A 292 -10.33 -6.17 1.81
N THR A 293 -10.79 -7.42 1.98
CA THR A 293 -10.13 -8.61 1.43
C THR A 293 -9.96 -8.50 -0.09
N GLY A 294 -11.01 -8.11 -0.81
CA GLY A 294 -10.97 -7.88 -2.25
C GLY A 294 -10.04 -6.75 -2.67
N TYR A 295 -9.95 -5.71 -1.85
CA TYR A 295 -9.05 -4.58 -2.04
C TYR A 295 -7.58 -5.01 -1.90
N LEU A 296 -7.24 -5.82 -0.89
CA LEU A 296 -5.89 -6.37 -0.71
C LEU A 296 -5.46 -7.28 -1.87
N ARG A 297 -6.40 -8.09 -2.39
CA ARG A 297 -6.16 -8.85 -3.62
C ARG A 297 -5.78 -7.94 -4.78
N MET A 298 -6.55 -6.87 -4.97
CA MET A 298 -6.29 -5.92 -6.04
C MET A 298 -4.94 -5.21 -5.86
N GLN A 299 -4.63 -4.69 -4.66
CA GLN A 299 -3.34 -4.07 -4.36
C GLN A 299 -2.17 -5.00 -4.69
N THR A 300 -2.28 -6.26 -4.27
CA THR A 300 -1.28 -7.30 -4.54
C THR A 300 -1.10 -7.52 -6.05
N ARG A 301 -2.19 -7.65 -6.82
CA ARG A 301 -2.12 -7.84 -8.28
C ARG A 301 -1.52 -6.63 -9.00
N LEU A 302 -1.90 -5.42 -8.60
CA LEU A 302 -1.36 -4.20 -9.19
C LEU A 302 0.14 -4.07 -8.92
N ALA A 303 0.59 -4.35 -7.70
CA ALA A 303 2.01 -4.38 -7.36
C ALA A 303 2.76 -5.40 -8.23
N LEU A 304 2.26 -6.63 -8.35
CA LEU A 304 2.90 -7.68 -9.15
C LEU A 304 2.98 -7.36 -10.65
N GLN A 305 2.06 -6.54 -11.19
CA GLN A 305 2.09 -6.13 -12.59
C GLN A 305 3.24 -5.15 -12.91
N VAL A 306 3.61 -4.30 -11.95
CA VAL A 306 4.53 -3.17 -12.20
C VAL A 306 5.89 -3.31 -11.52
N VAL A 307 5.98 -4.12 -10.46
CA VAL A 307 7.23 -4.37 -9.74
C VAL A 307 8.04 -5.44 -10.48
N PRO A 308 9.33 -5.18 -10.79
CA PRO A 308 10.21 -6.16 -11.42
C PRO A 308 10.30 -7.48 -10.63
N PRO A 309 10.41 -8.65 -11.29
CA PRO A 309 10.45 -9.96 -10.61
C PRO A 309 11.58 -10.14 -9.58
N GLU A 310 12.68 -9.41 -9.75
CA GLU A 310 13.86 -9.44 -8.88
C GLU A 310 13.69 -8.63 -7.58
N VAL A 311 12.70 -7.74 -7.52
CA VAL A 311 12.40 -6.91 -6.34
C VAL A 311 11.41 -7.67 -5.46
N ASP A 312 11.71 -7.79 -4.17
CA ASP A 312 10.79 -8.43 -3.22
C ASP A 312 9.59 -7.49 -2.98
N VAL A 313 8.37 -7.98 -3.27
CA VAL A 313 7.12 -7.27 -3.00
C VAL A 313 6.58 -7.70 -1.65
N LEU A 314 6.33 -6.74 -0.77
CA LEU A 314 5.64 -6.96 0.49
C LEU A 314 4.32 -6.18 0.54
N ILE A 315 3.29 -6.81 1.09
CA ILE A 315 1.97 -6.18 1.28
C ILE A 315 1.72 -6.05 2.78
N GLY A 316 1.36 -4.83 3.21
CA GLY A 316 1.15 -4.48 4.61
C GLY A 316 -0.09 -5.15 5.20
N VAL A 317 0.09 -5.76 6.37
CA VAL A 317 -0.93 -6.44 7.16
C VAL A 317 -1.15 -5.64 8.46
N PRO A 318 -2.32 -5.02 8.67
CA PRO A 318 -2.60 -4.18 9.84
C PRO A 318 -2.89 -5.04 11.07
N ALA A 319 -1.93 -5.10 11.99
CA ALA A 319 -2.04 -5.60 13.36
C ALA A 319 -2.03 -4.42 14.34
N TYR A 320 -2.90 -3.44 14.08
CA TYR A 320 -3.17 -2.27 14.93
C TYR A 320 -4.66 -1.94 14.80
N HIS A 321 -5.19 -1.19 15.76
CA HIS A 321 -6.65 -1.06 15.95
C HIS A 321 -7.17 0.37 15.97
N ASP A 322 -6.25 1.35 15.88
CA ASP A 322 -6.56 2.77 15.96
C ASP A 322 -5.84 3.52 14.82
N GLY A 323 -6.54 4.45 14.17
CA GLY A 323 -5.98 5.23 13.08
C GLY A 323 -7.04 6.14 12.45
N PRO A 324 -6.64 7.22 11.75
CA PRO A 324 -7.58 8.21 11.23
C PRO A 324 -8.53 7.64 10.17
N MET A 325 -8.09 6.63 9.40
CA MET A 325 -8.89 5.96 8.36
C MET A 325 -8.96 4.44 8.56
N HIS A 326 -8.44 3.94 9.68
CA HIS A 326 -8.56 2.54 10.06
C HIS A 326 -10.03 2.18 10.28
N THR A 327 -10.40 0.94 9.94
CA THR A 327 -11.76 0.45 10.16
C THR A 327 -11.72 -0.95 10.76
N LEU A 328 -12.79 -1.36 11.44
CA LEU A 328 -12.92 -2.71 11.99
C LEU A 328 -12.86 -3.83 10.93
N ALA A 329 -12.97 -3.51 9.65
CA ALA A 329 -12.82 -4.44 8.55
C ALA A 329 -11.35 -4.72 8.18
N GLU A 330 -10.41 -3.90 8.65
CA GLU A 330 -8.98 -4.03 8.40
C GLU A 330 -8.33 -5.00 9.38
N THR A 331 -8.80 -6.25 9.37
CA THR A 331 -8.28 -7.31 10.23
C THR A 331 -7.09 -8.02 9.59
N VAL A 332 -6.22 -8.61 10.42
CA VAL A 332 -5.13 -9.47 9.94
C VAL A 332 -5.66 -10.62 9.08
N ALA A 333 -6.74 -11.29 9.52
CA ALA A 333 -7.37 -12.38 8.78
C ALA A 333 -7.82 -11.97 7.37
N ALA A 334 -8.48 -10.81 7.24
CA ALA A 334 -8.93 -10.30 5.95
C ALA A 334 -7.76 -9.91 5.05
N ALA A 335 -6.72 -9.30 5.63
CA ALA A 335 -5.52 -8.91 4.90
C ALA A 335 -4.78 -10.13 4.33
N VAL A 336 -4.44 -11.12 5.16
CA VAL A 336 -3.69 -12.31 4.71
C VAL A 336 -4.48 -13.11 3.67
N LYS A 337 -5.80 -13.22 3.82
CA LYS A 337 -6.67 -13.82 2.81
C LYS A 337 -6.58 -13.04 1.50
N GLY A 338 -6.75 -11.73 1.54
CA GLY A 338 -6.71 -10.87 0.36
C GLY A 338 -5.39 -10.97 -0.40
N ILE A 339 -4.27 -10.95 0.32
CA ILE A 339 -2.93 -11.11 -0.26
C ILE A 339 -2.83 -12.46 -0.98
N ARG A 340 -3.20 -13.57 -0.33
CA ARG A 340 -3.15 -14.91 -0.94
C ARG A 340 -3.97 -15.03 -2.22
N LEU A 341 -5.12 -14.36 -2.28
CA LEU A 341 -5.97 -14.33 -3.48
C LEU A 341 -5.36 -13.52 -4.64
N GLY A 342 -4.40 -12.64 -4.35
CA GLY A 342 -3.74 -11.76 -5.32
C GLY A 342 -2.43 -12.30 -5.85
N VAL A 343 -1.80 -13.26 -5.16
CA VAL A 343 -0.57 -13.92 -5.58
C VAL A 343 -0.77 -14.61 -6.93
N THR A 344 0.18 -14.42 -7.84
CA THR A 344 0.23 -15.12 -9.13
C THR A 344 1.30 -16.22 -9.09
N PRO A 345 1.07 -17.39 -9.73
CA PRO A 345 2.05 -18.46 -9.78
C PRO A 345 3.45 -17.99 -10.22
N GLY A 346 4.48 -18.43 -9.52
CA GLY A 346 5.88 -18.10 -9.82
C GLY A 346 6.34 -16.70 -9.36
N ARG A 347 5.46 -15.86 -8.80
CA ARG A 347 5.84 -14.59 -8.18
C ARG A 347 5.95 -14.74 -6.66
N ARG A 348 7.01 -14.17 -6.09
CA ARG A 348 7.19 -14.08 -4.65
C ARG A 348 6.50 -12.82 -4.12
N VAL A 349 5.67 -13.00 -3.09
CA VAL A 349 5.03 -11.96 -2.29
C VAL A 349 5.22 -12.30 -0.82
N GLY A 350 5.64 -11.31 -0.04
CA GLY A 350 5.67 -11.36 1.43
C GLY A 350 4.49 -10.62 2.05
N ALA A 351 4.07 -11.08 3.22
CA ALA A 351 3.21 -10.32 4.10
C ALA A 351 4.05 -9.57 5.13
N ALA A 352 3.86 -8.26 5.25
CA ALA A 352 4.58 -7.42 6.21
C ALA A 352 3.64 -6.98 7.34
N VAL A 353 3.81 -7.53 8.53
CA VAL A 353 2.95 -7.23 9.69
C VAL A 353 3.32 -5.86 10.27
N TYR A 354 2.35 -4.97 10.33
CA TYR A 354 2.45 -3.63 10.91
C TYR A 354 1.44 -3.52 12.07
N VAL A 355 1.82 -3.48 13.34
CA VAL A 355 3.17 -3.32 13.89
C VAL A 355 3.29 -4.02 15.24
N ASP A 356 4.48 -4.48 15.61
CA ASP A 356 4.70 -5.39 16.73
C ASP A 356 4.12 -4.94 18.09
N PHE A 357 4.22 -3.65 18.41
CA PHE A 357 3.79 -3.10 19.70
C PHE A 357 2.28 -2.88 19.81
N ALA A 358 1.56 -2.91 18.70
CA ALA A 358 0.09 -2.81 18.66
C ALA A 358 -0.57 -4.18 18.47
N ALA A 359 0.17 -5.17 17.96
CA ALA A 359 -0.34 -6.48 17.63
C ALA A 359 -0.74 -7.28 18.87
N THR A 360 -2.01 -7.72 18.89
CA THR A 360 -2.59 -8.54 19.95
C THR A 360 -2.31 -10.04 19.74
N PRO A 361 -2.51 -10.90 20.75
CA PRO A 361 -2.42 -12.35 20.56
C PRO A 361 -3.35 -12.89 19.46
N GLU A 362 -4.52 -12.27 19.28
CA GLU A 362 -5.48 -12.61 18.23
C GLU A 362 -4.90 -12.32 16.83
N ASP A 363 -4.29 -11.15 16.62
CA ASP A 363 -3.62 -10.79 15.36
C ASP A 363 -2.56 -11.81 14.97
N TRP A 364 -1.75 -12.23 15.94
CA TRP A 364 -0.72 -13.23 15.72
C TRP A 364 -1.33 -14.60 15.37
N ALA A 365 -2.40 -15.01 16.06
CA ALA A 365 -3.10 -16.25 15.74
C ALA A 365 -3.70 -16.21 14.32
N GLN A 366 -4.28 -15.09 13.91
CA GLN A 366 -4.82 -14.89 12.57
C GLN A 366 -3.72 -14.92 11.50
N TYR A 367 -2.58 -14.26 11.74
CA TYR A 367 -1.44 -14.31 10.82
C TYR A 367 -0.91 -15.74 10.67
N LEU A 368 -0.65 -16.42 11.79
CA LEU A 368 -0.06 -17.76 11.77
C LEU A 368 -0.99 -18.79 11.10
N SER A 369 -2.28 -18.73 11.39
CA SER A 369 -3.27 -19.64 10.79
C SER A 369 -3.57 -19.32 9.33
N GLY A 370 -3.63 -18.02 8.99
CA GLY A 370 -4.05 -17.55 7.67
C GLY A 370 -2.94 -17.34 6.67
N TRP A 371 -1.67 -17.24 7.10
CA TRP A 371 -0.52 -16.99 6.21
C TRP A 371 0.57 -18.07 6.30
N VAL A 372 0.94 -18.51 7.50
CA VAL A 372 2.09 -19.42 7.70
C VAL A 372 1.70 -20.89 7.52
N ARG A 373 0.51 -21.29 7.99
CA ARG A 373 -0.09 -22.61 7.80
C ARG A 373 -0.87 -22.67 6.49
#